data_AF-A0A9E7HYD8-F1
#
_entry.id   AF-A0A9E7HYD8-F1
#
_cell.length_a   1.000
_cell.length_b   1.000
_cell.length_c   1.000
_cell.angle_alpha   90.00
_cell.angle_beta   90.00
_cell.angle_gamma   90.00
#
_symmetry.space_group_name_H-M   'P 1'
#
loop_
_entity.id
_entity.type
_entity.pdbx_description
1 polymer ?
#
loop_
_entity_poly.entity_id
_entity_poly.type
_entity_poly.pdbx_seq_one_letter_code
_entity_poly.pdbx_strand_id
1 'polypeptide(L)'
;MAPSVPKVTAVVVSSASNWWDEVNNSALWQDWIFHILAFLYGLVAAVALIQLIRIECRVPEYGWTTQKVFHFLNFLVNGVRSAVFTFRRSVQHIRPEVLQHVLLDLPSLAFFTTYALLVLFWAEIYYQARAVSTDRLRPSFYAINSVIYSIQIALWLLFWWKPIQPVLVLSKLFFAGVSFFAALGFLLYGGRLFLMLQRFPVESRGRRKKLQELVEIIPSSLVLFILRKLPPRRGITQYHPIH
;
A
#
# COMPACT_ATOMS: atom_id res chain seq x y z
N MET A 1 16.20 7.72 -41.78
CA MET A 1 16.33 6.26 -41.68
C MET A 1 15.54 5.83 -40.45
N ALA A 2 14.32 5.32 -40.62
CA ALA A 2 13.50 4.87 -39.48
C ALA A 2 14.07 3.53 -38.96
N PRO A 3 14.25 3.34 -37.65
CA PRO A 3 14.75 2.08 -37.13
C PRO A 3 13.71 0.99 -37.38
N SER A 4 14.09 -0.04 -38.13
CA SER A 4 13.29 -1.25 -38.31
C SER A 4 13.18 -1.95 -36.96
N VAL A 5 12.01 -1.86 -36.33
CA VAL A 5 11.71 -2.62 -35.12
C VAL A 5 11.90 -4.11 -35.46
N PRO A 6 12.74 -4.87 -34.73
CA PRO A 6 12.97 -6.28 -35.03
C PRO A 6 11.64 -7.03 -34.99
N LYS A 7 11.37 -7.88 -35.99
CA LYS A 7 10.15 -8.71 -36.06
C LYS A 7 9.88 -9.49 -34.75
N VAL A 8 10.93 -9.84 -34.02
CA VAL A 8 10.87 -10.50 -32.71
C VAL A 8 10.15 -9.63 -31.68
N THR A 9 10.42 -8.33 -31.62
CA THR A 9 9.80 -7.42 -30.65
C THR A 9 8.31 -7.25 -30.91
N ALA A 10 7.91 -7.18 -32.19
CA ALA A 10 6.50 -7.11 -32.58
C ALA A 10 5.73 -8.39 -32.20
N VAL A 11 6.33 -9.57 -32.41
CA VAL A 11 5.71 -10.87 -32.08
C VAL A 11 5.59 -11.07 -30.56
N VAL A 12 6.60 -10.66 -29.78
CA VAL A 12 6.53 -10.74 -28.31
C VAL A 12 5.45 -9.80 -27.76
N VAL A 13 5.36 -8.58 -28.28
CA VAL A 13 4.32 -7.61 -27.87
C VAL A 13 2.93 -8.11 -28.25
N SER A 14 2.74 -8.65 -29.45
CA SER A 14 1.42 -9.19 -29.86
C SER A 14 1.03 -10.40 -29.02
N SER A 15 1.98 -11.28 -28.71
CA SER A 15 1.72 -12.48 -27.90
C SER A 15 1.37 -12.12 -26.45
N ALA A 16 2.07 -11.13 -25.88
CA ALA A 16 1.78 -10.61 -24.54
C ALA A 16 0.41 -9.90 -24.49
N SER A 17 0.05 -9.14 -25.53
CA SER A 17 -1.27 -8.50 -25.63
C SER A 17 -2.39 -9.53 -25.71
N ASN A 18 -2.26 -10.52 -26.60
CA ASN A 18 -3.27 -11.56 -26.81
C ASN A 18 -3.50 -12.39 -25.53
N TRP A 19 -2.41 -12.75 -24.83
CA TRP A 19 -2.51 -13.44 -23.55
C TRP A 19 -3.18 -12.58 -22.48
N TRP A 20 -2.85 -11.29 -22.42
CA TRP A 20 -3.48 -10.37 -21.46
C TRP A 20 -4.97 -10.20 -21.72
N ASP A 21 -5.39 -10.13 -22.99
CA ASP A 21 -6.80 -10.05 -23.37
C ASP A 21 -7.56 -11.32 -22.98
N GLU A 22 -6.96 -12.49 -23.12
CA GLU A 22 -7.56 -13.77 -22.72
C GLU A 22 -7.74 -13.88 -21.19
N VAL A 23 -6.74 -13.46 -20.42
CA VAL A 23 -6.81 -13.40 -18.95
C VAL A 23 -7.85 -12.36 -18.50
N ASN A 24 -7.92 -11.21 -19.18
CA ASN A 24 -8.83 -10.15 -18.80
C ASN A 24 -10.30 -10.47 -19.14
N ASN A 25 -10.54 -11.22 -20.22
CA ASN A 25 -11.90 -11.60 -20.65
C ASN A 25 -12.45 -12.83 -19.92
N SER A 26 -11.60 -13.61 -19.26
CA SER A 26 -12.03 -14.82 -18.54
C SER A 26 -12.51 -14.51 -17.12
N ALA A 27 -13.81 -14.68 -16.88
CA ALA A 27 -14.42 -14.46 -15.58
C ALA A 27 -13.78 -15.31 -14.46
N LEU A 28 -13.41 -16.55 -14.77
CA LEU A 28 -12.74 -17.45 -13.84
C LEU A 28 -11.38 -16.90 -13.39
N TRP A 29 -10.53 -16.44 -14.31
CA TRP A 29 -9.23 -15.87 -13.94
C TRP A 29 -9.36 -14.63 -13.08
N GLN A 30 -10.31 -13.74 -13.41
CA GLN A 30 -10.60 -12.59 -12.57
C GLN A 30 -10.99 -13.02 -11.15
N ASP A 31 -11.92 -13.96 -11.00
CA ASP A 31 -12.34 -14.43 -9.68
C ASP A 31 -11.19 -15.06 -8.89
N TRP A 32 -10.36 -15.88 -9.52
CA TRP A 32 -9.17 -16.45 -8.90
C TRP A 32 -8.19 -15.38 -8.43
N ILE A 33 -7.92 -14.37 -9.26
CA ILE A 33 -7.07 -13.22 -8.90
C ILE A 33 -7.62 -12.52 -7.66
N PHE A 34 -8.93 -12.24 -7.60
CA PHE A 34 -9.52 -11.57 -6.46
C PHE A 34 -9.51 -12.42 -5.18
N HIS A 35 -9.71 -13.74 -5.27
CA HIS A 35 -9.60 -14.62 -4.11
C HIS A 35 -8.16 -14.70 -3.58
N ILE A 36 -7.18 -14.79 -4.48
CA ILE A 36 -5.76 -14.75 -4.10
C ILE A 36 -5.43 -13.41 -3.43
N LEU A 37 -5.88 -12.29 -4.00
CA LEU A 37 -5.71 -10.97 -3.39
C LEU A 37 -6.37 -10.92 -2.01
N ALA A 38 -7.61 -11.40 -1.87
CA ALA A 38 -8.32 -11.44 -0.61
C ALA A 38 -7.54 -12.21 0.46
N PHE A 39 -7.01 -13.39 0.10
CA PHE A 39 -6.20 -14.22 0.98
C PHE A 39 -4.90 -13.52 1.39
N LEU A 40 -4.15 -12.96 0.44
CA LEU A 40 -2.89 -12.27 0.73
C LEU A 40 -3.10 -11.05 1.64
N TYR A 41 -4.12 -10.24 1.37
CA TYR A 41 -4.48 -9.13 2.24
C TYR A 41 -4.94 -9.60 3.62
N GLY A 42 -5.69 -10.70 3.71
CA GLY A 42 -6.11 -11.30 4.96
C GLY A 42 -4.92 -11.79 5.80
N LEU A 43 -3.92 -12.41 5.16
CA LEU A 43 -2.70 -12.85 5.81
C LEU A 43 -1.89 -11.66 6.37
N VAL A 44 -1.73 -10.59 5.59
CA VAL A 44 -1.05 -9.37 6.06
C VAL A 44 -1.81 -8.75 7.24
N ALA A 45 -3.15 -8.72 7.19
CA ALA A 45 -3.97 -8.23 8.30
C ALA A 45 -3.77 -9.08 9.57
N ALA A 46 -3.81 -10.40 9.45
CA ALA A 46 -3.61 -11.32 10.55
C ALA A 46 -2.22 -11.16 11.20
N VAL A 47 -1.16 -11.06 10.39
CA VAL A 47 0.20 -10.80 10.89
C VAL A 47 0.25 -9.47 11.63
N ALA A 48 -0.33 -8.40 11.08
CA ALA A 48 -0.36 -7.10 11.74
C ALA A 48 -1.08 -7.14 13.09
N LEU A 49 -2.22 -7.86 13.17
CA LEU A 49 -2.96 -8.04 14.42
C LEU A 49 -2.15 -8.82 15.46
N ILE A 50 -1.50 -9.92 15.05
CA ILE A 50 -0.63 -10.72 15.93
C ILE A 50 0.50 -9.85 16.49
N GLN A 51 1.13 -9.02 15.65
CA GLN A 51 2.18 -8.10 16.10
C GLN A 51 1.63 -7.07 17.09
N LEU A 52 0.46 -6.48 16.83
CA LEU A 52 -0.19 -5.54 17.74
C LEU A 52 -0.45 -6.17 19.12
N ILE A 53 -1.08 -7.35 19.15
CA ILE A 53 -1.39 -8.07 20.39
C ILE A 53 -0.09 -8.39 21.15
N ARG A 54 0.93 -8.89 20.44
CA ARG A 54 2.22 -9.24 21.05
C ARG A 54 2.89 -8.02 21.69
N ILE A 55 2.79 -6.84 21.07
CA ILE A 55 3.36 -5.60 21.61
C ILE A 55 2.55 -5.12 22.81
N GLU A 56 1.22 -5.15 22.74
CA GLU A 56 0.33 -4.76 23.86
C GLU A 56 0.57 -5.61 25.10
N CYS A 57 0.63 -6.94 24.93
CA CYS A 57 0.90 -7.86 26.03
C CYS A 57 2.32 -7.72 26.60
N ARG A 58 3.31 -7.34 25.79
CA ARG A 58 4.71 -7.19 26.23
C ARG A 58 4.93 -5.90 27.01
N VAL A 59 4.25 -4.81 26.64
CA VAL A 59 4.44 -3.48 27.23
C VAL A 59 3.07 -2.79 27.36
N PRO A 60 2.24 -3.21 28.33
CA PRO A 60 0.91 -2.62 28.55
C PRO A 60 0.98 -1.25 29.24
N GLU A 61 2.08 -0.98 29.95
CA GLU A 61 2.30 0.26 30.72
C GLU A 61 2.45 1.50 29.83
N TYR A 62 2.97 1.31 28.61
CA TYR A 62 3.03 2.36 27.59
C TYR A 62 1.73 2.29 26.79
N GLY A 63 0.97 3.39 26.76
CA GLY A 63 -0.29 3.49 26.00
C GLY A 63 -0.13 3.33 24.49
N TRP A 64 -0.97 4.01 23.70
CA TRP A 64 -0.93 3.89 22.24
C TRP A 64 0.32 4.55 21.62
N THR A 65 1.37 3.75 21.44
CA THR A 65 2.59 4.16 20.73
C THR A 65 2.39 4.15 19.22
N THR A 66 3.18 4.90 18.47
CA THR A 66 3.06 4.98 17.01
C THR A 66 3.23 3.62 16.33
N GLN A 67 4.01 2.69 16.93
CA GLN A 67 4.13 1.31 16.46
C GLN A 67 2.82 0.53 16.60
N LYS A 68 2.12 0.65 17.74
CA LYS A 68 0.79 0.04 17.96
C LYS A 68 -0.22 0.60 16.96
N VAL A 69 -0.22 1.92 16.77
CA VAL A 69 -1.10 2.61 15.79
C VAL A 69 -0.83 2.11 14.37
N PHE A 70 0.44 1.96 13.97
CA PHE A 70 0.80 1.45 12.65
C PHE A 70 0.27 0.03 12.41
N HIS A 71 0.49 -0.91 13.34
CA HIS A 71 0.00 -2.28 13.19
C HIS A 71 -1.53 -2.35 13.21
N PHE A 72 -2.18 -1.54 14.05
CA PHE A 72 -3.64 -1.45 14.09
C PHE A 72 -4.23 -0.96 12.76
N LEU A 73 -3.66 0.11 12.18
CA LEU A 73 -4.12 0.63 10.89
C LEU A 73 -3.82 -0.34 9.75
N ASN A 74 -2.68 -1.02 9.79
CA ASN A 74 -2.36 -2.05 8.80
C ASN A 74 -3.34 -3.23 8.91
N PHE A 75 -3.72 -3.65 10.12
CA PHE A 75 -4.78 -4.64 10.33
C PHE A 75 -6.12 -4.16 9.74
N LEU A 76 -6.55 -2.94 10.07
CA LEU A 76 -7.82 -2.37 9.57
C LEU A 76 -7.85 -2.30 8.04
N VAL A 77 -6.83 -1.70 7.41
CA VAL A 77 -6.82 -1.48 5.96
C VAL A 77 -6.73 -2.78 5.19
N ASN A 78 -5.81 -3.68 5.57
CA ASN A 78 -5.70 -4.96 4.87
C ASN A 78 -6.90 -5.86 5.17
N GLY A 79 -7.49 -5.79 6.37
CA GLY A 79 -8.70 -6.52 6.74
C GLY A 79 -9.92 -6.07 5.93
N VAL A 80 -10.18 -4.76 5.87
CA VAL A 80 -11.26 -4.19 5.03
C VAL A 80 -11.05 -4.56 3.57
N ARG A 81 -9.82 -4.49 3.07
CA ARG A 81 -9.50 -4.83 1.67
C ARG A 81 -9.67 -6.32 1.37
N SER A 82 -9.29 -7.18 2.30
CA SER A 82 -9.54 -8.62 2.23
C SER A 82 -11.04 -8.90 2.16
N ALA A 83 -11.83 -8.29 3.05
CA ALA A 83 -13.29 -8.43 3.07
C ALA A 83 -13.92 -7.95 1.75
N VAL A 84 -13.54 -6.77 1.24
CA VAL A 84 -14.06 -6.26 -0.04
C VAL A 84 -13.75 -7.19 -1.20
N PHE A 85 -12.56 -7.81 -1.25
CA PHE A 85 -12.25 -8.78 -2.29
C PHE A 85 -13.00 -10.11 -2.14
N THR A 86 -13.15 -10.62 -0.91
CA THR A 86 -13.94 -11.83 -0.63
C THR A 86 -15.41 -11.65 -1.01
N PHE A 87 -16.01 -10.52 -0.64
CA PHE A 87 -17.42 -10.23 -0.87
C PHE A 87 -17.67 -9.48 -2.18
N ARG A 88 -16.70 -9.41 -3.11
CA ARG A 88 -16.78 -8.61 -4.34
C ARG A 88 -18.06 -8.88 -5.13
N ARG A 89 -18.43 -10.15 -5.35
CA ARG A 89 -19.64 -10.50 -6.10
C ARG A 89 -20.90 -10.01 -5.40
N SER A 90 -20.99 -10.15 -4.07
CA SER A 90 -22.09 -9.61 -3.28
C SER A 90 -22.13 -8.08 -3.34
N VAL A 91 -20.99 -7.41 -3.20
CA VAL A 91 -20.86 -5.94 -3.31
C VAL A 91 -21.33 -5.42 -4.66
N GLN A 92 -21.04 -6.14 -5.75
CA GLN A 92 -21.50 -5.79 -7.11
C GLN A 92 -23.01 -5.93 -7.32
N HIS A 93 -23.72 -6.63 -6.44
CA HIS A 93 -25.18 -6.81 -6.52
C HIS A 93 -25.94 -5.90 -5.55
N ILE A 94 -25.23 -5.16 -4.69
CA ILE A 94 -25.86 -4.21 -3.76
C ILE A 94 -26.38 -3.01 -4.57
N ARG A 95 -27.69 -2.79 -4.53
CA ARG A 95 -28.30 -1.52 -4.91
C ARG A 95 -28.45 -0.66 -3.65
N PRO A 96 -28.15 0.65 -3.69
CA PRO A 96 -27.91 1.50 -4.87
C PRO A 96 -26.46 1.44 -5.42
N GLU A 97 -26.30 1.77 -6.71
CA GLU A 97 -25.01 1.76 -7.43
C GLU A 97 -23.91 2.60 -6.77
N VAL A 98 -24.27 3.69 -6.09
CA VAL A 98 -23.29 4.51 -5.37
C VAL A 98 -22.68 3.78 -4.18
N LEU A 99 -23.42 2.86 -3.53
CA LEU A 99 -22.84 2.06 -2.46
C LEU A 99 -21.68 1.21 -3.00
N GLN A 100 -21.79 0.71 -4.24
CA GLN A 100 -20.71 -0.04 -4.90
C GLN A 100 -19.48 0.83 -5.12
N HIS A 101 -19.66 2.04 -5.66
CA HIS A 101 -18.54 2.97 -5.88
C HIS A 101 -17.87 3.37 -4.58
N VAL A 102 -18.65 3.69 -3.54
CA VAL A 102 -18.13 4.01 -2.20
C VAL A 102 -17.38 2.81 -1.62
N LEU A 103 -17.94 1.60 -1.70
CA LEU A 103 -17.28 0.37 -1.21
C LEU A 103 -15.98 0.02 -1.96
N LEU A 104 -15.87 0.38 -3.24
CA LEU A 104 -14.66 0.18 -4.04
C LEU A 104 -13.60 1.27 -3.82
N ASP A 105 -14.03 2.50 -3.52
CA ASP A 105 -13.18 3.67 -3.33
C ASP A 105 -12.66 3.80 -1.89
N LEU A 106 -13.46 3.42 -0.89
CA LEU A 106 -13.11 3.48 0.54
C LEU A 106 -11.80 2.74 0.88
N PRO A 107 -11.54 1.51 0.37
CA PRO A 107 -10.27 0.83 0.60
C PRO A 107 -9.07 1.60 0.03
N SER A 108 -9.27 2.35 -1.07
CA SER A 108 -8.21 3.15 -1.68
C SER A 108 -7.94 4.43 -0.88
N LEU A 109 -8.97 5.07 -0.33
CA LEU A 109 -8.82 6.18 0.62
C LEU A 109 -8.15 5.72 1.93
N ALA A 110 -8.60 4.62 2.51
CA ALA A 110 -8.04 4.09 3.75
C ALA A 110 -6.57 3.70 3.58
N PHE A 111 -6.22 3.15 2.40
CA PHE A 111 -4.84 2.91 2.01
C PHE A 111 -4.04 4.22 2.00
N PHE A 112 -4.51 5.25 1.29
CA PHE A 112 -3.84 6.55 1.28
C PHE A 112 -3.56 7.06 2.70
N THR A 113 -4.56 7.08 3.57
CA THR A 113 -4.43 7.56 4.96
C THR A 113 -3.39 6.77 5.75
N THR A 114 -3.34 5.45 5.55
CA THR A 114 -2.37 4.59 6.22
C THR A 114 -0.94 4.85 5.76
N TYR A 115 -0.73 5.03 4.45
CA TYR A 115 0.58 5.39 3.93
C TYR A 115 0.97 6.82 4.29
N ALA A 116 0.01 7.76 4.31
CA ALA A 116 0.24 9.12 4.78
C ALA A 116 0.65 9.12 6.26
N LEU A 117 0.06 8.25 7.10
CA LEU A 117 0.46 8.12 8.49
C LEU A 117 1.84 7.47 8.63
N LEU A 118 2.16 6.46 7.82
CA LEU A 118 3.50 5.88 7.78
C LEU A 118 4.55 6.94 7.38
N VAL A 119 4.24 7.76 6.39
CA VAL A 119 5.09 8.89 5.97
C VAL A 119 5.22 9.92 7.08
N LEU A 120 4.13 10.26 7.77
CA LEU A 120 4.15 11.14 8.95
C LEU A 120 5.08 10.57 10.02
N PHE A 121 4.96 9.29 10.34
CA PHE A 121 5.81 8.63 11.32
C PHE A 121 7.29 8.69 10.92
N TRP A 122 7.61 8.39 9.67
CA TRP A 122 8.99 8.50 9.18
C TRP A 122 9.51 9.93 9.20
N ALA A 123 8.67 10.90 8.87
CA ALA A 123 9.00 12.32 8.96
C ALA A 123 9.27 12.73 10.42
N GLU A 124 8.45 12.29 11.37
CA GLU A 124 8.67 12.55 12.80
C GLU A 124 10.03 12.01 13.26
N ILE A 125 10.35 10.75 12.97
CA ILE A 125 11.65 10.16 13.35
C ILE A 125 12.81 10.91 12.70
N TYR A 126 12.69 11.27 11.41
CA TYR A 126 13.72 12.01 10.69
C TYR A 126 13.95 13.41 11.26
N TYR A 127 12.89 14.16 11.54
CA TYR A 127 12.98 15.52 12.09
C TYR A 127 13.49 15.50 13.55
N GLN A 128 13.02 14.55 14.37
CA GLN A 128 13.51 14.36 15.74
C GLN A 128 14.99 14.03 15.77
N ALA A 129 15.45 13.12 14.90
CA ALA A 129 16.87 12.75 14.82
C ALA A 129 17.75 13.90 14.31
N ARG A 130 17.16 14.94 13.73
CA ARG A 130 17.82 16.19 13.35
C ARG A 130 17.61 17.33 14.34
N ALA A 131 16.94 17.09 15.47
CA ALA A 131 16.57 18.10 16.45
C ALA A 131 15.77 19.29 15.87
N VAL A 132 14.96 19.03 14.83
CA VAL A 132 14.08 20.03 14.20
C VAL A 132 12.66 19.84 14.73
N SER A 133 11.93 20.94 14.93
CA SER A 133 10.54 20.95 15.43
C SER A 133 9.61 20.08 14.57
N THR A 134 8.76 19.29 15.21
CA THR A 134 7.75 18.43 14.56
C THR A 134 6.33 19.00 14.60
N ASP A 135 6.13 20.18 15.17
CA ASP A 135 4.81 20.75 15.51
C ASP A 135 3.86 20.89 14.32
N ARG A 136 4.41 21.12 13.12
CA ARG A 136 3.63 21.28 11.88
C ARG A 136 3.32 19.97 11.16
N LEU A 137 3.96 18.86 11.50
CA LEU A 137 3.80 17.60 10.77
C LEU A 137 2.41 17.00 10.96
N ARG A 138 1.93 16.89 12.20
CA ARG A 138 0.61 16.31 12.51
C ARG A 138 -0.55 17.17 11.97
N PRO A 139 -0.58 18.50 12.16
CA PRO A 139 -1.60 19.35 11.55
C PRO A 139 -1.62 19.23 10.02
N SER A 140 -0.45 19.15 9.38
CA SER A 140 -0.37 18.98 7.91
C SER A 140 -0.96 17.64 7.47
N PHE A 141 -0.70 16.55 8.21
CA PHE A 141 -1.30 15.25 7.94
C PHE A 141 -2.83 15.31 8.00
N TYR A 142 -3.40 15.92 9.05
CA TYR A 142 -4.85 16.05 9.18
C TYR A 142 -5.45 16.93 8.09
N ALA A 143 -4.80 18.04 7.75
CA ALA A 143 -5.23 18.94 6.68
C ALA A 143 -5.24 18.24 5.31
N ILE A 144 -4.17 17.53 4.95
CA ILE A 144 -4.05 16.82 3.67
C ILE A 144 -5.14 15.73 3.56
N ASN A 145 -5.32 14.93 4.62
CA ASN A 145 -6.38 13.91 4.62
C ASN A 145 -7.75 14.57 4.52
N SER A 146 -8.04 15.60 5.32
CA SER A 146 -9.32 16.31 5.26
C SER A 146 -9.65 16.82 3.85
N VAL A 147 -8.68 17.41 3.15
CA VAL A 147 -8.85 17.87 1.76
C VAL A 147 -9.15 16.71 0.81
N ILE A 148 -8.40 15.62 0.88
CA ILE A 148 -8.58 14.45 0.00
C ILE A 148 -9.95 13.80 0.21
N TYR A 149 -10.36 13.64 1.46
CA TYR A 149 -11.68 13.08 1.79
C TYR A 149 -12.80 14.01 1.35
N SER A 150 -12.63 15.33 1.49
CA SER A 150 -13.62 16.32 1.04
C SER A 150 -13.81 16.29 -0.47
N ILE A 151 -12.71 16.22 -1.23
CA ILE A 151 -12.76 16.07 -2.70
C ILE A 151 -13.44 14.75 -3.08
N GLN A 152 -13.12 13.65 -2.40
CA GLN A 152 -13.73 12.35 -2.70
C GLN A 152 -15.24 12.34 -2.43
N ILE A 153 -15.68 12.92 -1.31
CA ILE A 153 -17.10 13.06 -0.99
C ILE A 153 -17.80 13.91 -2.05
N ALA A 154 -17.19 15.02 -2.49
CA ALA A 154 -17.73 15.85 -3.57
C ALA A 154 -17.86 15.07 -4.89
N LEU A 155 -16.85 14.27 -5.26
CA LEU A 155 -16.92 13.41 -6.44
C LEU A 155 -18.03 12.36 -6.35
N TRP A 156 -18.23 11.75 -5.17
CA TRP A 156 -19.35 10.83 -4.94
C TRP A 156 -20.70 11.51 -5.08
N LEU A 157 -20.87 12.73 -4.54
CA LEU A 157 -22.10 13.52 -4.67
C LEU A 157 -22.37 13.94 -6.11
N LEU A 158 -21.34 14.36 -6.85
CA LEU A 158 -21.44 14.71 -8.27
C LEU A 158 -21.85 13.48 -9.10
N PHE A 159 -21.25 12.33 -8.82
CA PHE A 159 -21.60 11.08 -9.49
C PHE A 159 -23.04 10.64 -9.16
N TRP A 160 -23.48 10.81 -7.91
CA TRP A 160 -24.87 10.54 -7.49
C TRP A 160 -25.88 11.39 -8.27
N TRP A 161 -25.58 12.67 -8.52
CA TRP A 161 -26.49 13.57 -9.24
C TRP A 161 -26.55 13.23 -10.75
N LYS A 162 -25.40 13.08 -11.40
CA LYS A 162 -25.30 12.74 -12.83
C LYS A 162 -24.15 11.76 -13.07
N PRO A 163 -24.42 10.48 -13.37
CA PRO A 163 -23.38 9.52 -13.74
C PRO A 163 -22.90 9.77 -15.18
N ILE A 164 -22.10 10.83 -15.37
CA ILE A 164 -21.50 11.18 -16.67
C ILE A 164 -20.06 10.65 -16.77
N GLN A 165 -19.66 10.24 -17.98
CA GLN A 165 -18.31 9.71 -18.25
C GLN A 165 -17.15 10.61 -17.77
N PRO A 166 -17.22 11.96 -17.88
CA PRO A 166 -16.18 12.83 -17.34
C PRO A 166 -15.95 12.69 -15.84
N VAL A 167 -17.00 12.46 -15.04
CA VAL A 167 -16.87 12.30 -13.58
C VAL A 167 -16.13 10.99 -13.25
N LEU A 168 -16.38 9.92 -14.01
CA LEU A 168 -15.63 8.66 -13.86
C LEU A 168 -14.14 8.82 -14.19
N VAL A 169 -13.83 9.53 -15.28
CA VAL A 169 -12.44 9.81 -15.66
C VAL A 169 -11.75 10.67 -14.60
N LEU A 170 -12.44 11.69 -14.08
CA LEU A 170 -11.94 12.57 -13.03
C LEU A 170 -11.64 11.80 -11.74
N SER A 171 -12.53 10.90 -11.30
CA SER A 171 -12.28 10.06 -10.12
C SER A 171 -11.06 9.15 -10.29
N LYS A 172 -10.88 8.55 -11.48
CA LYS A 172 -9.69 7.73 -11.78
C LYS A 172 -8.41 8.57 -11.74
N LEU A 173 -8.43 9.76 -12.32
CA LEU A 173 -7.29 10.68 -12.32
C LEU A 173 -6.96 11.15 -10.90
N PHE A 174 -7.97 11.44 -10.09
CA PHE A 174 -7.81 11.80 -8.69
C PHE A 174 -7.11 10.69 -7.89
N PHE A 175 -7.58 9.44 -7.97
CA PHE A 175 -6.92 8.32 -7.30
C PHE A 175 -5.49 8.08 -7.80
N ALA A 176 -5.22 8.25 -9.09
CA ALA A 176 -3.87 8.17 -9.63
C ALA A 176 -2.96 9.26 -9.04
N GLY A 177 -3.44 10.50 -8.97
CA GLY A 177 -2.72 11.62 -8.35
C GLY A 177 -2.44 11.39 -6.86
N VAL A 178 -3.47 11.01 -6.10
CA VAL A 178 -3.34 10.67 -4.67
C VAL A 178 -2.31 9.57 -4.44
N SER A 179 -2.33 8.52 -5.28
CA SER A 179 -1.37 7.42 -5.22
C SER A 179 0.06 7.86 -5.57
N PHE A 180 0.21 8.73 -6.56
CA PHE A 180 1.51 9.29 -6.94
C PHE A 180 2.13 10.11 -5.81
N PHE A 181 1.36 11.01 -5.18
CA PHE A 181 1.85 11.81 -4.05
C PHE A 181 2.16 10.96 -2.83
N ALA A 182 1.37 9.92 -2.55
CA ALA A 182 1.68 8.96 -1.48
C ALA A 182 3.01 8.24 -1.74
N ALA A 183 3.23 7.76 -2.97
CA ALA A 183 4.48 7.11 -3.35
C ALA A 183 5.68 8.06 -3.27
N LEU A 184 5.50 9.33 -3.67
CA LEU A 184 6.53 10.36 -3.54
C LEU A 184 6.87 10.64 -2.08
N GLY A 185 5.86 10.79 -1.21
CA GLY A 185 6.05 10.96 0.23
C GLY A 185 6.82 9.79 0.85
N PHE A 186 6.45 8.56 0.48
CA PHE A 186 7.14 7.35 0.92
C PHE A 186 8.61 7.35 0.47
N LEU A 187 8.89 7.68 -0.78
CA LEU A 187 10.26 7.73 -1.31
C LEU A 187 11.10 8.80 -0.62
N LEU A 188 10.56 10.00 -0.42
CA LEU A 188 11.28 11.13 0.17
C LEU A 188 11.57 10.90 1.65
N TYR A 189 10.56 10.60 2.45
CA TYR A 189 10.73 10.46 3.91
C TYR A 189 11.28 9.09 4.29
N GLY A 190 10.83 8.02 3.64
CA GLY A 190 11.36 6.67 3.84
C GLY A 190 12.79 6.53 3.37
N GLY A 191 13.12 7.05 2.18
CA GLY A 191 14.48 7.03 1.65
C GLY A 191 15.45 7.85 2.50
N ARG A 192 15.07 9.07 2.93
CA ARG A 192 15.90 9.90 3.81
C ARG A 192 16.12 9.26 5.17
N LEU A 193 15.09 8.64 5.76
CA LEU A 193 15.21 7.90 7.02
C LEU A 193 16.14 6.69 6.86
N PHE A 194 15.99 5.91 5.79
CA PHE A 194 16.86 4.76 5.49
C PHE A 194 18.33 5.17 5.36
N LEU A 195 18.62 6.22 4.59
CA LEU A 195 19.99 6.74 4.44
C LEU A 195 20.54 7.30 5.76
N MET A 196 19.70 7.91 6.59
CA MET A 196 20.09 8.38 7.91
C MET A 196 20.44 7.22 8.85
N LEU A 197 19.63 6.16 8.88
CA LEU A 197 19.91 4.95 9.66
C LEU A 197 21.17 4.22 9.18
N GLN A 198 21.49 4.28 7.88
CA GLN A 198 22.75 3.74 7.36
C GLN A 198 23.98 4.58 7.75
N ARG A 199 23.83 5.91 7.92
CA ARG A 199 24.92 6.81 8.30
C ARG A 199 25.23 6.86 9.79
N PHE A 200 24.27 6.53 10.67
CA PHE A 200 24.51 6.39 12.10
C PHE A 200 24.67 4.91 12.48
N PRO A 201 25.90 4.37 12.59
CA PRO A 201 26.08 3.00 13.05
C PRO A 201 25.65 2.91 14.53
N VAL A 202 24.57 2.17 14.81
CA VAL A 202 24.13 1.88 16.19
C VAL A 202 25.26 1.15 16.93
N GLU A 203 25.80 1.82 17.95
CA GLU A 203 27.01 1.46 18.69
C GLU A 203 26.86 0.24 19.62
N SER A 204 25.67 -0.39 19.69
CA SER A 204 25.50 -1.64 20.43
C SER A 204 25.11 -2.81 19.52
N ARG A 205 26.03 -3.79 19.41
CA ARG A 205 25.87 -5.04 18.64
C ARG A 205 24.59 -5.83 18.97
N GLY A 206 24.04 -5.69 20.19
CA GLY A 206 22.81 -6.37 20.61
C GLY A 206 21.51 -5.86 19.97
N ARG A 207 21.47 -4.60 19.48
CA ARG A 207 20.26 -4.01 18.89
C ARG A 207 20.21 -4.13 17.35
N ARG A 208 21.32 -4.50 16.70
CA ARG A 208 21.38 -4.78 15.25
C ARG A 208 20.53 -5.98 14.85
N LYS A 209 20.44 -7.02 15.69
CA LYS A 209 19.54 -8.17 15.45
C LYS A 209 18.06 -7.75 15.47
N LYS A 210 17.66 -6.86 16.39
CA LYS A 210 16.29 -6.30 16.45
C LYS A 210 15.97 -5.33 15.30
N LEU A 211 16.97 -4.57 14.83
CA LEU A 211 16.80 -3.67 13.69
C LEU A 211 16.83 -4.44 12.35
N GLN A 212 17.58 -5.52 12.23
CA GLN A 212 17.56 -6.39 11.04
C GLN A 212 16.23 -7.12 10.89
N GLU A 213 15.61 -7.59 11.98
CA GLU A 213 14.24 -8.16 11.92
C GLU A 213 13.21 -7.12 11.43
N LEU A 214 13.34 -5.84 11.81
CA LEU A 214 12.45 -4.77 11.35
C LEU A 214 12.79 -4.26 9.94
N VAL A 215 14.08 -4.28 9.57
CA VAL A 215 14.59 -3.93 8.24
C VAL A 215 14.44 -5.08 7.25
N GLU A 216 14.04 -6.28 7.66
CA GLU A 216 13.56 -7.37 6.77
C GLU A 216 12.04 -7.28 6.50
N ILE A 217 11.27 -6.68 7.41
CA ILE A 217 9.82 -6.45 7.24
C ILE A 217 9.56 -5.31 6.22
N ILE A 218 10.48 -4.35 6.13
CA ILE A 218 10.41 -3.25 5.15
C ILE A 218 10.60 -3.74 3.69
N PRO A 219 11.59 -4.57 3.33
CA PRO A 219 11.70 -5.13 1.99
C PRO A 219 10.65 -6.19 1.73
N SER A 220 10.08 -6.90 2.71
CA SER A 220 8.96 -7.82 2.43
C SER A 220 7.63 -7.09 2.13
N SER A 221 7.38 -5.94 2.78
CA SER A 221 6.26 -5.05 2.41
C SER A 221 6.51 -4.26 1.12
N LEU A 222 7.77 -3.87 0.85
CA LEU A 222 8.18 -3.29 -0.43
C LEU A 222 8.17 -4.35 -1.56
N VAL A 223 8.47 -5.62 -1.27
CA VAL A 223 8.35 -6.76 -2.18
C VAL A 223 6.88 -7.02 -2.48
N LEU A 224 5.97 -6.94 -1.51
CA LEU A 224 4.52 -6.99 -1.79
C LEU A 224 4.02 -5.78 -2.60
N PHE A 225 4.65 -4.60 -2.44
CA PHE A 225 4.36 -3.40 -3.23
C PHE A 225 4.94 -3.47 -4.66
N ILE A 226 6.14 -4.05 -4.83
CA ILE A 226 6.85 -4.26 -6.11
C ILE A 226 6.25 -5.45 -6.88
N LEU A 227 5.80 -6.52 -6.19
CA LEU A 227 5.07 -7.66 -6.76
C LEU A 227 3.75 -7.24 -7.42
N ARG A 228 3.26 -6.04 -7.12
CA ARG A 228 2.12 -5.41 -7.81
C ARG A 228 2.49 -4.84 -9.20
N LYS A 229 3.77 -4.80 -9.58
CA LYS A 229 4.30 -4.00 -10.70
C LYS A 229 5.52 -4.59 -11.48
N LEU A 230 5.64 -5.91 -11.72
CA LEU A 230 6.25 -6.57 -12.94
C LEU A 230 6.65 -8.07 -12.70
N PRO A 231 6.85 -8.89 -13.75
CA PRO A 231 6.82 -10.37 -13.75
C PRO A 231 8.15 -11.05 -13.34
N PRO A 232 8.17 -12.38 -13.09
CA PRO A 232 9.13 -13.04 -12.21
C PRO A 232 10.40 -13.55 -12.91
N ARG A 233 11.56 -13.57 -12.21
CA ARG A 233 12.63 -14.57 -12.47
C ARG A 233 13.65 -14.75 -11.31
N ARG A 234 13.61 -15.98 -10.77
CA ARG A 234 14.61 -16.90 -10.14
C ARG A 234 15.98 -16.43 -9.60
N GLY A 235 16.35 -17.06 -8.47
CA GLY A 235 17.73 -17.43 -8.11
C GLY A 235 17.89 -17.86 -6.64
N ILE A 236 17.89 -19.17 -6.37
CA ILE A 236 18.17 -19.80 -5.07
C ILE A 236 19.68 -20.08 -4.97
N THR A 237 20.35 -19.78 -3.87
CA THR A 237 21.58 -20.52 -3.47
C THR A 237 21.74 -20.63 -1.95
N GLN A 238 22.13 -21.85 -1.59
CA GLN A 238 22.42 -22.51 -0.32
C GLN A 238 23.25 -21.75 0.72
N TYR A 239 23.01 -22.07 2.00
CA TYR A 239 24.03 -22.00 3.05
C TYR A 239 24.43 -23.40 3.50
N HIS A 240 25.74 -23.66 3.47
CA HIS A 240 26.38 -24.82 4.07
C HIS A 240 26.49 -24.68 5.59
N PRO A 241 26.50 -25.79 6.34
CA PRO A 241 26.74 -25.78 7.77
C PRO A 241 28.23 -25.58 8.03
N ILE A 242 28.56 -24.86 9.10
CA ILE A 242 29.90 -24.88 9.68
C ILE A 242 29.74 -25.12 11.17
N HIS A 243 30.49 -26.10 11.64
CA HIS A 243 30.55 -26.71 12.97
C HIS A 243 30.56 -25.73 14.14
#